data_AF-S3XBC8-F1
#
_entry.id   AF-S3XBC8-F1
#
_cell.length_a   1.000
_cell.length_b   1.000
_cell.length_c   1.000
_cell.angle_alpha   90.00
_cell.angle_beta   90.00
_cell.angle_gamma   90.00
#
_symmetry.space_group_name_H-M   'P 1'
#
loop_
_entity.id
_entity.type
_entity.pdbx_description
1 polymer ?
#
loop_
_entity_poly.entity_id
_entity_poly.type
_entity_poly.pdbx_seq_one_letter_code
_entity_poly.pdbx_strand_id
1 'polypeptide(L)' 'MVAMRHFFSDLNINGDLPVRVQPGLGEWGTSRVPTTREKNRARWQVAGAGLGITVALCWLGWTFYTILMGG' A
#
# COMPACT_ATOMS: atom_id res chain seq x y z
N MET A 1 -15.10 -20.65 27.46
CA MET A 1 -14.09 -19.70 26.94
C MET A 1 -13.84 -20.07 25.49
N VAL A 2 -14.25 -19.22 24.55
CA VAL A 2 -14.18 -19.50 23.11
C VAL A 2 -12.75 -19.30 22.65
N ALA A 3 -12.11 -20.36 22.19
CA ALA A 3 -10.80 -20.29 21.55
C ALA A 3 -10.95 -19.45 20.27
N MET A 4 -10.35 -18.26 20.26
CA MET A 4 -10.09 -17.56 19.01
C MET A 4 -9.23 -18.48 18.14
N ARG A 5 -9.85 -19.05 17.11
CA ARG A 5 -9.15 -19.82 16.09
C ARG A 5 -8.17 -18.86 15.43
N HIS A 6 -6.89 -19.00 15.76
CA HIS A 6 -5.80 -18.22 15.19
C HIS A 6 -5.82 -18.45 13.66
N PHE A 7 -6.35 -17.51 12.89
CA PHE A 7 -6.45 -17.60 11.43
C PHE A 7 -5.11 -17.37 10.71
N PHE A 8 -4.10 -16.98 11.47
CA PHE A 8 -2.73 -16.85 11.00
C PHE A 8 -1.94 -18.05 11.50
N SER A 9 -1.49 -18.91 10.59
CA SER A 9 -0.45 -19.89 10.90
C SER A 9 0.77 -19.15 11.44
N ASP A 10 1.45 -19.71 12.45
CA ASP A 10 2.74 -19.19 12.94
C ASP A 10 3.68 -18.98 11.73
N LEU A 11 3.89 -17.72 11.35
CA LEU A 11 4.56 -17.32 10.11
C LEU A 11 6.09 -17.35 10.26
N ASN A 12 6.58 -18.06 11.27
CA ASN A 12 8.00 -18.21 11.52
C ASN A 12 8.60 -19.26 10.57
N ILE A 13 9.08 -18.79 9.42
CA ILE A 13 9.77 -19.59 8.41
C ILE A 13 11.12 -20.17 8.86
N ASN A 14 11.70 -19.63 9.94
CA ASN A 14 12.92 -20.14 10.56
C ASN A 14 12.64 -21.02 11.79
N GLY A 15 11.37 -21.33 12.07
CA GLY A 15 10.98 -22.28 13.11
C GLY A 15 11.25 -23.73 12.70
N ASP A 16 10.84 -24.67 13.53
CA ASP A 16 11.02 -26.12 13.31
C ASP A 16 10.04 -26.65 12.23
N LEU A 17 10.15 -26.11 11.02
CA LEU A 17 9.40 -26.53 9.85
C LEU A 17 10.12 -27.71 9.19
N PRO A 18 9.40 -28.79 8.81
CA PRO A 18 10.01 -29.92 8.12
C PRO A 18 10.71 -29.47 6.83
N VAL A 19 11.95 -29.93 6.62
CA VAL A 19 12.88 -29.52 5.54
C VAL A 19 12.24 -29.49 4.15
N ARG A 20 11.26 -30.35 3.86
CA ARG A 20 10.53 -30.41 2.59
C ARG A 20 9.63 -29.20 2.28
N VAL A 21 9.27 -28.42 3.30
CA VAL A 21 8.38 -27.23 3.19
C VAL A 21 9.21 -25.95 3.32
N GLN A 22 10.49 -26.06 3.69
CA GLN A 22 11.38 -24.92 3.74
C GLN A 22 11.74 -24.53 2.30
N PRO A 23 11.51 -23.28 1.90
CA PRO A 23 11.93 -22.81 0.59
C PRO A 23 13.46 -22.84 0.47
N GLY A 24 13.94 -23.04 -0.76
CA GLY A 24 15.38 -22.99 -1.01
C GLY A 24 15.95 -21.62 -0.62
N LEU A 25 17.17 -21.60 -0.06
CA LEU A 25 17.88 -20.35 0.23
C LEU A 25 17.95 -19.48 -1.04
N GLY A 26 17.25 -18.34 -1.02
CA GLY A 26 17.15 -17.41 -2.16
C GLY A 26 15.89 -17.53 -3.04
N GLU A 27 15.05 -18.55 -2.84
CA GLU A 27 13.79 -18.72 -3.59
C GLU A 27 12.78 -17.62 -3.23
N TRP A 28 12.82 -17.14 -1.98
CA TRP A 28 12.05 -16.00 -1.47
C TRP A 28 12.74 -14.65 -1.76
N GLY A 29 13.63 -14.63 -2.75
CA GLY A 29 14.49 -13.49 -3.07
C GLY A 29 13.73 -12.19 -3.30
N THR A 30 14.43 -11.08 -3.13
CA THR A 30 13.93 -9.70 -3.27
C THR A 30 13.49 -9.32 -4.69
N SER A 31 13.49 -10.27 -5.64
CA SER A 31 13.19 -10.04 -7.05
C SER A 31 11.83 -9.40 -7.30
N ARG A 32 10.86 -9.61 -6.40
CA ARG A 32 9.52 -9.01 -6.46
C ARG A 32 9.27 -7.98 -5.35
N VAL A 33 10.26 -7.69 -4.50
CA VAL A 33 10.13 -6.74 -3.41
C VAL A 33 10.56 -5.36 -3.91
N PRO A 34 9.69 -4.35 -3.83
CA PRO A 34 10.08 -3.00 -4.20
C PRO A 34 11.29 -2.54 -3.39
N THR A 35 12.27 -1.96 -4.08
CA THR A 35 13.43 -1.33 -3.46
C THR A 35 13.01 -0.17 -2.55
N THR A 36 13.85 0.21 -1.60
CA THR A 36 13.57 1.33 -0.69
C THR A 36 13.29 2.64 -1.44
N ARG A 37 13.98 2.85 -2.57
CA ARG A 37 13.79 4.01 -3.43
C ARG A 37 12.44 4.01 -4.14
N GLU A 38 11.99 2.86 -4.64
CA GLU A 38 10.66 2.70 -5.25
C GLU A 38 9.55 2.95 -4.22
N LYS A 39 9.70 2.44 -3.00
CA LYS A 39 8.76 2.70 -1.89
C LYS A 39 8.67 4.19 -1.57
N ASN A 40 9.79 4.90 -1.51
CA ASN A 40 9.78 6.34 -1.25
C ASN A 40 9.13 7.12 -2.40
N ARG A 41 9.43 6.77 -3.66
CA ARG A 41 8.83 7.41 -4.84
C ARG A 41 7.32 7.21 -4.87
N ALA A 42 6.84 6.00 -4.60
CA ALA A 42 5.40 5.71 -4.56
C ALA A 42 4.65 6.57 -3.54
N ARG A 43 5.22 6.80 -2.35
CA ARG A 43 4.62 7.67 -1.32
C ARG A 43 4.38 9.08 -1.83
N TRP A 44 5.40 9.69 -2.45
CA TRP A 44 5.30 11.04 -2.99
C TRP A 44 4.37 11.13 -4.20
N GLN A 45 4.36 10.11 -5.06
CA GLN A 45 3.43 10.04 -6.19
C GLN A 45 1.98 9.99 -5.73
N VAL A 46 1.66 9.11 -4.78
CA VAL A 46 0.29 8.98 -4.24
C VAL A 46 -0.13 10.24 -3.52
N ALA A 47 0.73 10.79 -2.65
CA ALA A 47 0.44 12.04 -1.93
C ALA A 47 0.23 13.21 -2.90
N GLY A 48 1.11 13.38 -3.89
CA GLY A 48 1.01 14.42 -4.90
C GLY A 48 -0.24 14.29 -5.77
N ALA A 49 -0.57 13.06 -6.21
CA ALA A 49 -1.78 12.81 -6.98
C ALA A 49 -3.06 13.12 -6.18
N GLY A 50 -3.12 12.66 -4.92
CA GLY A 50 -4.26 12.94 -4.05
C GLY A 50 -4.46 14.45 -3.81
N LEU A 51 -3.37 15.17 -3.54
CA LEU A 51 -3.41 16.63 -3.40
C LEU A 51 -3.86 17.30 -4.70
N GLY A 52 -3.29 16.91 -5.84
CA GLY A 52 -3.64 17.47 -7.14
C GLY A 52 -5.11 17.27 -7.51
N ILE A 53 -5.67 16.08 -7.26
CA ILE A 53 -7.09 15.79 -7.48
C ILE A 53 -7.96 16.67 -6.58
N THR A 54 -7.60 16.79 -5.30
CA THR A 54 -8.37 17.59 -4.33
C THR A 54 -8.40 19.05 -4.75
N VAL A 55 -7.25 19.63 -5.11
CA VAL A 55 -7.14 21.01 -5.60
C VAL A 55 -7.97 21.19 -6.87
N ALA A 56 -7.90 20.25 -7.81
CA ALA A 56 -8.68 20.32 -9.06
C ALA A 56 -10.19 20.30 -8.81
N LEU A 57 -10.68 19.46 -7.89
CA LEU A 57 -12.10 19.41 -7.52
C LEU A 57 -12.56 20.68 -6.82
N CYS A 58 -11.77 21.21 -5.88
CA CYS A 58 -12.07 22.48 -5.22
C CYS A 58 -12.10 23.63 -6.24
N TRP A 59 -11.14 23.67 -7.16
CA TRP A 59 -11.08 24.70 -8.18
C TRP A 59 -12.26 24.61 -9.14
N LEU A 60 -12.60 23.39 -9.60
CA LEU A 60 -13.77 23.14 -10.43
C LEU A 60 -15.07 23.57 -9.71
N GLY A 61 -15.21 23.22 -8.43
CA GLY A 61 -16.38 23.65 -7.64
C GLY A 61 -16.45 25.17 -7.51
N TRP A 62 -15.32 25.82 -7.27
CA TRP A 62 -15.24 27.28 -7.19
C TRP A 62 -15.59 27.95 -8.52
N THR A 63 -15.12 27.45 -9.66
CA THR A 63 -15.48 28.04 -10.97
C THR A 63 -16.97 27.92 -11.27
N PHE A 64 -17.61 26.79 -10.95
CA PHE A 64 -19.06 26.69 -11.07
C PHE A 64 -19.79 27.63 -10.11
N TYR A 65 -19.31 27.72 -8.86
CA TYR A 65 -19.87 28.66 -7.88
C TYR A 65 -19.80 30.10 -8.38
N THR A 66 -18.67 30.56 -8.91
CA THR A 66 -18.53 31.93 -9.42
C THR A 66 -19.39 32.18 -10.64
N ILE A 67 -19.50 31.22 -11.57
CA ILE A 67 -20.37 31.34 -12.75
C ILE A 67 -21.85 31.41 -12.34
N LEU A 68 -22.28 30.56 -11.41
CA LEU A 68 -23.69 30.45 -11.02
C LEU A 68 -24.15 31.57 -10.09
N MET A 69 -23.29 32.01 -9.17
CA MET A 69 -23.60 33.07 -8.21
C MET A 69 -23.33 34.47 -8.75
N GLY A 70 -23.00 34.58 -10.04
CA GLY A 70 -22.83 35.87 -10.71
C GLY A 70 -21.65 36.66 -10.19
N GLY A 71 -20.49 36.01 -10.09
CA GLY A 71 -19.22 36.76 -10.10
C GLY A 71 -19.14 37.72 -11.29
#